data_AF-A0A6N7FHG9-F1
#
_entry.id   AF-A0A6N7FHG9-F1
#
_cell.length_a   1.000
_cell.length_b   1.000
_cell.length_c   1.000
_cell.angle_alpha   90.00
_cell.angle_beta   90.00
_cell.angle_gamma   90.00
#
_symmetry.space_group_name_H-M   'P 1'
#
loop_
_entity.id
_entity.type
_entity.pdbx_description
1 polymer ?
#
loop_
_entity_poly.entity_id
_entity_poly.type
_entity_poly.pdbx_seq_one_letter_code
_entity_poly.pdbx_strand_id
1 'polypeptide(L)'
;MTQDFPRIPSYVIFDEVGRRRYRVGAPTRNDPDAHYDWSADNSREIDSGLIRKADSMAELAGLIGVAPDVLEETLSRWNGMCASKKDDDFGRPSGTMMKIQRPPFYAGEVWPVVSNTQGGPRPRPAPAHRRRRRQP
;
A
#
# COMPACT_ATOMS: atom_id res chain seq x y z
N MET A 1 16.85 23.84 5.60
CA MET A 1 15.71 23.12 4.99
C MET A 1 15.17 22.16 6.03
N THR A 2 13.97 22.41 6.54
CA THR A 2 13.26 21.45 7.38
C THR A 2 12.53 20.49 6.45
N GLN A 3 12.81 19.19 6.57
CA GLN A 3 12.10 18.17 5.80
C GLN A 3 10.77 17.90 6.51
N ASP A 4 9.66 18.15 5.81
CA ASP A 4 8.31 17.83 6.29
C ASP A 4 7.78 16.59 5.53
N PHE A 5 7.06 15.73 6.25
CA PHE A 5 6.55 14.46 5.76
C PHE A 5 5.03 14.37 5.97
N PRO A 6 4.23 15.20 5.29
CA PRO A 6 2.80 15.34 5.54
C PRO A 6 1.96 14.09 5.23
N ARG A 7 2.60 13.00 4.78
CA ARG A 7 1.96 11.72 4.38
C ARG A 7 2.57 10.51 5.09
N ILE A 8 3.30 10.74 6.18
CA ILE A 8 3.83 9.68 7.04
C ILE A 8 3.15 9.81 8.42
N PRO A 9 2.25 8.88 8.80
CA PRO A 9 1.74 7.77 7.99
C PRO A 9 0.71 8.19 6.93
N SER A 10 0.41 7.27 6.01
CA SER A 10 -0.77 7.29 5.15
C SER A 10 -1.72 6.15 5.53
N TYR A 11 -2.96 6.16 5.08
CA TYR A 11 -3.91 5.07 5.33
C TYR A 11 -4.25 4.30 4.06
N VAL A 12 -4.23 2.96 4.16
CA VAL A 12 -4.86 2.08 3.16
C VAL A 12 -6.30 1.79 3.61
N ILE A 13 -7.27 2.10 2.76
CA ILE A 13 -8.70 1.91 3.04
C ILE A 13 -9.26 0.83 2.13
N PHE A 14 -10.05 -0.09 2.68
CA PHE A 14 -10.73 -1.14 1.94
C PHE A 14 -12.02 -1.56 2.65
N ASP A 15 -12.86 -2.34 1.95
CA ASP A 15 -14.15 -2.80 2.46
C ASP A 15 -14.15 -4.33 2.66
N GLU A 16 -15.27 -4.91 3.09
CA GLU A 16 -15.35 -6.36 3.35
C GLU A 16 -15.11 -7.23 2.11
N VAL A 17 -15.45 -6.73 0.92
CA VAL A 17 -15.14 -7.43 -0.33
C VAL A 17 -13.63 -7.41 -0.57
N GLY A 18 -12.99 -6.27 -0.31
CA GLY A 18 -11.53 -6.13 -0.35
C GLY A 18 -10.83 -7.06 0.63
N ARG A 19 -11.25 -7.08 1.91
CA ARG A 19 -10.64 -7.90 2.97
C ARG A 19 -10.62 -9.39 2.61
N ARG A 20 -11.72 -9.92 2.06
CA ARG A 20 -11.85 -11.34 1.70
C ARG A 20 -11.03 -11.74 0.48
N ARG A 21 -10.56 -10.77 -0.30
CA ARG A 21 -9.93 -11.04 -1.59
C ARG A 21 -8.49 -11.49 -1.42
N TYR A 22 -7.72 -10.80 -0.59
CA TYR A 22 -6.32 -11.14 -0.31
C TYR A 22 -5.90 -10.68 1.10
N ARG A 23 -4.83 -11.29 1.62
CA ARG A 23 -4.08 -10.71 2.74
C ARG A 23 -3.51 -9.35 2.33
N VAL A 24 -3.56 -8.37 3.22
CA VAL A 24 -3.05 -7.01 2.96
C VAL A 24 -1.51 -6.99 3.05
N GLY A 25 -0.94 -7.64 4.07
CA GLY A 25 0.51 -7.74 4.24
C GLY A 25 1.09 -9.11 3.87
N ALA A 26 2.25 -9.09 3.22
CA ALA A 26 3.08 -10.27 2.94
C ALA A 26 4.57 -9.90 3.06
N PRO A 27 5.07 -9.63 4.28
CA PRO A 27 6.44 -9.15 4.46
C PRO A 27 7.46 -10.22 4.08
N THR A 28 8.37 -9.88 3.16
CA THR A 28 9.59 -10.66 2.88
C THR A 28 10.69 -10.18 3.83
N ARG A 29 11.44 -11.11 4.40
CA ARG A 29 12.35 -10.84 5.52
C ARG A 29 13.76 -11.24 5.17
N ASN A 30 14.72 -10.40 5.55
CA ASN A 30 16.15 -10.72 5.54
C ASN A 30 16.70 -10.96 6.95
N ASP A 31 16.00 -10.46 7.98
CA ASP A 31 16.33 -10.65 9.38
C ASP A 31 15.67 -11.96 9.87
N PRO A 32 16.46 -12.94 10.37
CA PRO A 32 15.92 -14.19 10.86
C PRO A 32 15.04 -14.02 12.10
N ASP A 33 15.20 -12.95 12.89
CA ASP A 33 14.48 -12.77 14.18
C ASP A 33 13.16 -12.00 14.02
N ALA A 34 12.87 -11.46 12.82
CA ALA A 34 11.68 -10.65 12.56
C ALA A 34 10.42 -11.51 12.29
N HIS A 35 9.83 -12.11 13.32
CA HIS A 35 8.70 -13.03 13.17
C HIS A 35 7.32 -12.37 13.37
N TYR A 36 6.71 -11.92 12.27
CA TYR A 36 5.27 -11.59 12.27
C TYR A 36 4.60 -12.10 10.99
N ASP A 37 3.95 -13.25 11.07
CA ASP A 37 3.18 -13.80 9.94
C ASP A 37 1.78 -13.21 9.95
N TRP A 38 1.37 -12.63 8.83
CA TRP A 38 0.02 -12.13 8.63
C TRP A 38 -0.99 -13.26 8.57
N SER A 39 -2.19 -13.05 9.10
CA SER A 39 -3.29 -13.98 8.87
C SER A 39 -3.73 -13.98 7.40
N ALA A 40 -4.25 -15.12 6.93
CA ALA A 40 -4.65 -15.25 5.53
C ALA A 40 -5.83 -14.32 5.14
N ASP A 41 -6.64 -13.95 6.13
CA ASP A 41 -7.89 -13.18 5.97
C ASP A 41 -7.87 -11.84 6.73
N ASN A 42 -6.71 -11.46 7.28
CA ASN A 42 -6.49 -10.23 8.06
C ASN A 42 -7.16 -10.21 9.46
N SER A 43 -7.74 -11.32 9.93
CA SER A 43 -8.41 -11.42 11.25
C SER A 43 -7.49 -11.03 12.41
N ARG A 44 -6.28 -11.59 12.48
CA ARG A 44 -5.32 -11.28 13.56
C ARG A 44 -4.88 -9.82 13.55
N GLU A 45 -4.79 -9.22 12.38
CA GLU A 45 -4.41 -7.81 12.23
C GLU A 45 -5.56 -6.87 12.62
N ILE A 46 -6.81 -7.31 12.41
CA ILE A 46 -8.00 -6.60 12.91
C ILE A 46 -8.06 -6.71 14.44
N ASP A 47 -7.90 -7.92 15.00
CA ASP A 47 -7.98 -8.16 16.45
C ASP A 47 -6.88 -7.44 17.24
N SER A 48 -5.68 -7.32 16.66
CA SER A 48 -4.56 -6.57 17.25
C SER A 48 -4.66 -5.05 17.08
N GLY A 49 -5.60 -4.56 16.26
CA GLY A 49 -5.78 -3.15 15.96
C GLY A 49 -4.80 -2.57 14.93
N LEU A 50 -3.94 -3.40 14.33
CA LEU A 50 -3.13 -3.02 13.16
C LEU A 50 -4.01 -2.60 11.96
N ILE A 51 -5.18 -3.23 11.84
CA ILE A 51 -6.26 -2.81 10.94
C ILE A 51 -7.44 -2.36 11.81
N ARG A 52 -7.82 -1.09 11.67
CA ARG A 52 -9.04 -0.54 12.27
C ARG A 52 -10.26 -1.00 11.46
N LYS A 53 -11.33 -1.40 12.15
CA LYS A 53 -12.62 -1.79 11.56
C LYS A 53 -13.70 -0.81 12.03
N ALA A 54 -14.60 -0.45 11.13
CA ALA A 54 -15.79 0.37 11.40
C ALA A 54 -16.98 -0.13 10.59
N ASP A 55 -18.20 0.01 11.12
CA ASP A 55 -19.43 -0.38 10.40
C ASP A 55 -19.96 0.75 9.52
N SER A 56 -19.45 1.98 9.69
CA SER A 56 -19.78 3.14 8.87
C SER A 56 -18.55 3.95 8.47
N MET A 57 -18.69 4.76 7.41
CA MET A 57 -17.59 5.61 6.93
C MET A 57 -17.24 6.73 7.92
N ALA A 58 -18.26 7.31 8.58
CA ALA A 58 -18.07 8.35 9.57
C ALA A 58 -17.31 7.83 10.80
N GLU A 59 -17.62 6.61 11.24
CA GLU A 59 -16.87 5.94 12.30
C GLU A 59 -15.42 5.68 11.87
N LEU A 60 -15.19 5.18 10.64
CA LEU A 60 -13.84 4.96 10.14
C LEU A 60 -13.03 6.25 10.10
N ALA A 61 -13.64 7.35 9.62
CA ALA A 61 -13.02 8.67 9.57
C ALA A 61 -12.58 9.13 10.97
N GLY A 62 -13.45 8.94 11.97
CA GLY A 62 -13.12 9.20 13.38
C GLY A 62 -11.94 8.37 13.89
N LEU A 63 -11.87 7.08 13.53
CA LEU A 63 -10.77 6.19 13.93
C LEU A 63 -9.40 6.59 13.34
N ILE A 64 -9.39 7.20 12.15
CA ILE A 64 -8.15 7.62 11.46
C ILE A 64 -7.85 9.13 11.60
N GLY A 65 -8.67 9.87 12.34
CA GLY A 65 -8.48 11.31 12.57
C GLY A 65 -8.75 12.19 11.34
N VAL A 66 -9.62 11.75 10.43
CA VAL A 66 -10.01 12.49 9.22
C VAL A 66 -11.44 13.00 9.39
N ALA A 67 -11.76 14.17 8.82
CA ALA A 67 -13.11 14.69 8.82
C ALA A 67 -14.04 13.76 7.99
N PRO A 68 -15.24 13.39 8.50
CA PRO A 68 -16.12 12.42 7.82
C PRO A 68 -16.50 12.80 6.38
N ASP A 69 -16.75 14.08 6.15
CA ASP A 69 -17.07 14.67 4.84
C ASP A 69 -15.94 14.50 3.83
N VAL A 70 -14.69 14.74 4.25
CA VAL A 70 -13.50 14.57 3.41
C VAL A 70 -13.33 13.10 2.98
N LEU A 71 -13.53 12.16 3.90
CA LEU A 71 -13.42 10.73 3.57
C LEU A 71 -14.56 10.28 2.65
N GLU A 72 -15.78 10.75 2.91
CA GLU A 72 -16.96 10.46 2.09
C GLU A 72 -16.80 10.99 0.66
N GLU A 73 -16.34 12.23 0.49
CA GLU A 73 -16.07 12.83 -0.82
C GLU A 73 -15.00 12.02 -1.57
N THR A 74 -13.90 11.68 -0.89
CA THR A 74 -12.79 10.90 -1.45
C THR A 74 -13.27 9.57 -2.00
N LEU A 75 -14.06 8.83 -1.21
CA LEU A 75 -14.54 7.50 -1.62
C LEU A 75 -15.68 7.57 -2.64
N SER A 76 -16.52 8.60 -2.59
CA SER A 76 -17.52 8.86 -3.62
C SER A 76 -16.86 9.07 -4.99
N ARG A 77 -15.83 9.94 -5.04
CA ARG A 77 -15.03 10.18 -6.25
C ARG A 77 -14.33 8.90 -6.73
N TRP A 78 -13.66 8.17 -5.83
CA TRP A 78 -13.00 6.90 -6.15
C TRP A 78 -13.98 5.86 -6.73
N ASN A 79 -15.16 5.71 -6.12
CA ASN A 79 -16.19 4.77 -6.58
C ASN A 79 -16.77 5.18 -7.95
N GLY A 80 -16.86 6.48 -8.23
CA GLY A 80 -17.19 7.02 -9.54
C GLY A 80 -16.14 6.65 -10.60
N MET A 81 -14.85 6.86 -10.29
CA MET A 81 -13.73 6.47 -11.16
C MET A 81 -13.67 4.95 -11.41
N CYS A 82 -13.99 4.14 -10.39
CA CYS A 82 -14.14 2.70 -10.56
C CYS A 82 -15.28 2.32 -11.51
N ALA A 83 -16.39 3.07 -11.50
CA ALA A 83 -17.53 2.83 -12.38
C ALA A 83 -17.20 3.18 -13.84
N SER A 84 -16.48 4.28 -14.06
CA SER A 84 -16.01 4.70 -15.40
C SER A 84 -14.78 3.92 -15.88
N LYS A 85 -14.15 3.11 -15.01
CA LYS A 85 -12.90 2.39 -15.26
C LYS A 85 -11.75 3.33 -15.65
N LYS A 86 -11.76 4.55 -15.11
CA LYS A 86 -10.77 5.60 -15.41
C LYS A 86 -10.43 6.34 -14.13
N ASP A 87 -9.19 6.19 -13.67
CA ASP A 87 -8.62 7.00 -12.59
C ASP A 87 -7.99 8.26 -13.18
N ASP A 88 -8.71 9.38 -13.05
CA ASP A 88 -8.27 10.69 -13.55
C ASP A 88 -7.26 11.37 -12.61
N ASP A 89 -7.08 10.88 -11.39
CA ASP A 89 -6.20 11.50 -10.39
C ASP A 89 -4.76 10.97 -10.49
N PHE A 90 -4.61 9.65 -10.57
CA PHE A 90 -3.30 9.00 -10.49
C PHE A 90 -3.03 7.96 -11.58
N GLY A 91 -3.98 7.75 -12.50
CA GLY A 91 -3.80 6.85 -13.63
C GLY A 91 -3.74 5.36 -13.26
N ARG A 92 -4.35 4.94 -12.15
CA ARG A 92 -4.41 3.53 -11.75
C ARG A 92 -5.02 2.65 -12.85
N PRO A 93 -4.40 1.52 -13.21
CA PRO A 93 -4.93 0.64 -14.25
C PRO A 93 -6.32 0.11 -13.90
N SER A 94 -7.26 0.20 -14.84
CA SER A 94 -8.68 -0.12 -14.63
C SER A 94 -8.96 -1.52 -14.10
N GLY A 95 -8.18 -2.53 -14.52
CA GLY A 95 -8.29 -3.91 -14.04
C GLY A 95 -7.90 -4.10 -12.56
N THR A 96 -7.28 -3.09 -11.94
CA THR A 96 -6.84 -3.11 -10.53
C THR A 96 -7.71 -2.26 -9.61
N MET A 97 -8.74 -1.61 -10.16
CA MET A 97 -9.65 -0.72 -9.43
C MET A 97 -10.82 -1.51 -8.86
N MET A 98 -11.17 -1.24 -7.60
CA MET A 98 -12.28 -1.88 -6.90
C MET A 98 -13.01 -0.84 -6.06
N LYS A 99 -14.33 -0.83 -6.14
CA LYS A 99 -15.17 0.04 -5.31
C LYS A 99 -15.02 -0.31 -3.83
N ILE A 100 -15.09 0.71 -2.99
CA ILE A 100 -15.09 0.63 -1.53
C ILE A 100 -16.45 1.16 -1.07
N GLN A 101 -17.39 0.26 -0.82
CA GLN A 101 -18.79 0.67 -0.57
C GLN A 101 -19.59 -0.30 0.31
N ARG A 102 -19.05 -1.48 0.64
CA ARG A 102 -19.77 -2.49 1.42
C ARG A 102 -19.19 -2.64 2.83
N PRO A 103 -19.92 -2.23 3.88
CA PRO A 103 -19.43 -2.39 5.24
C PRO A 103 -19.22 -3.88 5.60
N PRO A 104 -18.38 -4.19 6.61
CA PRO A 104 -17.54 -3.23 7.36
C PRO A 104 -16.43 -2.59 6.51
N PHE A 105 -15.99 -1.41 6.94
CA PHE A 105 -14.87 -0.68 6.35
C PHE A 105 -13.62 -0.83 7.22
N TYR A 106 -12.47 -0.80 6.57
CA TYR A 106 -11.19 -1.08 7.20
C TYR A 106 -10.15 -0.01 6.83
N ALA A 107 -9.30 0.33 7.79
CA ALA A 107 -8.14 1.20 7.56
C ALA A 107 -6.89 0.64 8.25
N GLY A 108 -5.78 0.57 7.52
CA GLY A 108 -4.46 0.24 8.07
C GLY A 108 -3.50 1.40 7.86
N GLU A 109 -2.66 1.67 8.84
CA GLU A 109 -1.55 2.64 8.67
C GLU A 109 -0.48 2.06 7.75
N VAL A 110 0.00 2.90 6.85
CA VAL A 110 1.09 2.61 5.92
C VAL A 110 2.23 3.55 6.21
N TRP A 111 3.31 2.97 6.70
CA TRP A 111 4.58 3.65 6.93
C TRP A 111 5.56 3.29 5.82
N PRO A 112 6.33 4.25 5.27
CA PRO A 112 7.41 3.92 4.36
C PRO A 112 8.49 3.17 5.13
N VAL A 113 8.85 1.98 4.65
CA VAL A 113 9.92 1.17 5.21
C VAL A 113 11.04 1.03 4.19
N VAL A 114 12.27 1.23 4.62
CA VAL A 114 13.46 1.02 3.78
C VAL A 114 13.77 -0.47 3.75
N SER A 115 13.55 -1.10 2.59
CA SER A 115 13.88 -2.52 2.39
C SER A 115 15.35 -2.74 2.00
N ASN A 116 15.97 -1.78 1.31
CA ASN A 116 17.37 -1.78 0.93
C ASN A 116 17.86 -0.36 0.66
N THR A 117 19.18 -0.21 0.60
CA THR A 117 19.83 0.99 0.06
C THR A 117 20.43 0.66 -1.30
N GLN A 118 20.28 1.56 -2.27
CA GLN A 118 20.94 1.43 -3.59
C GLN A 118 22.37 2.00 -3.60
N GLY A 119 22.81 2.55 -2.46
CA GLY A 119 24.17 3.05 -2.28
C GLY A 119 25.19 1.93 -2.08
N GLY A 120 26.37 2.10 -2.65
CA GLY A 120 27.50 1.22 -2.45
C GLY A 120 28.79 1.83 -3.01
N PRO A 121 29.95 1.18 -2.83
CA PRO A 121 31.20 1.62 -3.43
C PRO A 121 31.06 1.73 -4.95
N ARG A 122 31.68 2.76 -5.55
CA ARG A 122 31.69 2.92 -7.02
C ARG A 122 32.27 1.66 -7.68
N PRO A 123 31.51 0.95 -8.54
CA PRO A 123 32.03 -0.20 -9.26
C PRO A 123 33.23 0.23 -10.11
N ARG A 124 34.32 -0.55 -10.10
CA ARG A 124 35.39 -0.37 -11.10
C ARG A 124 34.81 -0.74 -12.47
N PRO A 125 35.02 0.07 -13.52
CA PRO A 125 34.58 -0.31 -14.86
C PRO A 125 35.17 -1.67 -15.24
N ALA A 126 34.33 -2.57 -15.74
CA ALA A 126 34.78 -3.86 -16.24
C ALA A 126 35.79 -3.65 -17.38
N PRO A 127 36.88 -4.43 -17.46
CA PRO A 127 37.78 -4.36 -18.60
C PRO A 127 37.00 -4.72 -19.86
N ALA A 128 37.11 -3.89 -20.91
CA ALA A 128 36.46 -4.16 -22.19
C ALA A 128 36.88 -5.56 -22.65
N HIS A 129 35.90 -6.45 -22.88
CA HIS A 129 36.16 -7.73 -23.51
C HIS A 129 36.87 -7.48 -24.84
N ARG A 130 38.19 -7.73 -24.88
CA ARG A 130 38.94 -7.77 -26.14
C ARG A 130 38.28 -8.88 -26.97
N ARG A 131 37.51 -8.50 -27.98
CA ARG A 131 37.10 -9.41 -29.04
C ARG A 131 38.37 -10.09 -29.54
N ARG A 132 38.53 -11.39 -29.26
CA ARG A 132 39.61 -12.18 -29.85
C ARG A 132 39.45 -12.04 -31.36
N ARG A 133 40.39 -11.34 -32.01
CA ARG A 133 40.51 -11.37 -33.47
C ARG A 133 40.71 -12.85 -33.82
N ARG A 134 39.75 -13.44 -34.55
CA ARG A 134 40.00 -14.70 -35.25
C ARG A 134 41.16 -14.42 -36.21
N GLN A 135 42.29 -15.09 -36.01
CA GLN A 135 43.36 -15.12 -37.01
C GLN A 135 42.91 -15.99 -38.19
N PRO A 136 43.35 -15.66 -39.41
CA PRO A 136 42.94 -16.31 -40.65
C PRO A 136 43.40 -17.76 -40.76
#